data_AF-A0A481C573-F1
#
_entry.id   AF-A0A481C573-F1
#
_cell.length_a   1.000
_cell.length_b   1.000
_cell.length_c   1.000
_cell.angle_alpha   90.00
_cell.angle_beta   90.00
_cell.angle_gamma   90.00
#
_symmetry.space_group_name_H-M   'P 1'
#
loop_
_entity.id
_entity.type
_entity.pdbx_description
1 polymer ?
#
loop_
_entity_poly.entity_id
_entity_poly.type
_entity_poly.pdbx_seq_one_letter_code
_entity_poly.pdbx_strand_id
1 'polypeptide(L)'
;MASEEASLRALESLMTEFFHDCTTNERKREIEELLNNFAQQIGAWRFCLYFLSSTRNDYVMMYSLTVFENLINKMWLGVPSQDKMEIRSCLPKLLLAHHKTLPYFIRNKLCKVIVDIGRQDWPMFYHDFFTNILQLIQSPVTTPLGLIMLKTTSEELACPREDLSVARKEELRKLLLDQVQTVLGLLTGILETVWDKHSVTAATPPPSPTSGESGDLLSNLLQSPSSAKLLNQPIPILDVESEYICSLALECLAHLFSWIPLSASITPSLLTTIFHFARFGCDIRARKMASVNGSSQNCVLGQERGRLGVLAMSCINELMSKNCVPMEFEEYLLRMFQQTFYLLQKITKDNNAHTVKSRLEELDESYIEKFTDFLRLFVSVHLRRIESYSQFPVVEFLTLLFKYTFHQPTHEGYFSCLDIWTLFLDYLTSKIKSRLGDKEAVLNRYEDALVLLLTEVLNRIQFRYNQAQLEELDDETLDDDQQTEWQRYLRQSLEVVAKVMELLPTHAFSTLVTHRLEGTERLIISLRIYSMSSKAFLAHHY
;
A
#
# COMPACT_ATOMS: atom_id res chain seq x y z
N MET A 1 -35.67 -39.15 15.79
CA MET A 1 -34.64 -38.34 15.10
C MET A 1 -35.36 -37.58 14.01
N ALA A 2 -35.36 -36.24 14.06
CA ALA A 2 -35.87 -35.45 12.93
C ALA A 2 -35.02 -35.75 11.69
N SER A 3 -35.63 -35.82 10.50
CA SER A 3 -34.86 -35.92 9.26
C SER A 3 -33.96 -34.69 9.11
N GLU A 4 -32.82 -34.84 8.44
CA GLU A 4 -31.89 -33.72 8.17
C GLU A 4 -32.62 -32.54 7.51
N GLU A 5 -33.60 -32.84 6.65
CA GLU A 5 -34.47 -31.86 6.00
C GLU A 5 -35.39 -31.12 6.99
N ALA A 6 -35.97 -31.80 7.98
CA ALA A 6 -36.80 -31.17 9.00
C ALA A 6 -35.96 -30.24 9.89
N SER A 7 -34.75 -30.68 10.26
CA SER A 7 -33.79 -29.86 11.00
C SER A 7 -33.36 -28.63 10.21
N LEU A 8 -33.17 -28.77 8.89
CA LEU A 8 -32.82 -27.65 8.01
C LEU A 8 -33.94 -26.60 7.98
N ARG A 9 -35.19 -27.02 7.73
CA ARG A 9 -36.33 -26.08 7.69
C ARG A 9 -36.53 -25.36 9.03
N ALA A 10 -36.33 -26.06 10.14
CA ALA A 10 -36.38 -25.45 11.47
C ALA A 10 -35.27 -24.41 11.66
N LEU A 11 -34.04 -24.72 11.24
CA LEU A 11 -32.92 -23.79 11.33
C LEU A 11 -33.10 -22.56 10.42
N GLU A 12 -33.62 -22.73 9.20
CA GLU A 12 -33.96 -21.62 8.30
C GLU A 12 -35.01 -20.69 8.91
N SER A 13 -36.04 -21.25 9.55
CA SER A 13 -37.06 -20.48 10.26
C SER A 13 -36.46 -19.69 11.42
N LEU A 14 -35.63 -20.32 12.26
CA LEU A 14 -35.00 -19.68 13.42
C LEU A 14 -34.03 -18.57 13.01
N MET A 15 -33.23 -18.79 11.96
CA MET A 15 -32.31 -17.77 11.45
C MET A 15 -33.04 -16.57 10.86
N THR A 16 -34.12 -16.83 10.12
CA THR A 16 -34.94 -15.76 9.55
C THR A 16 -35.64 -14.96 10.65
N GLU A 17 -36.14 -15.64 11.69
CA GLU A 17 -36.70 -14.99 12.87
C GLU A 17 -35.66 -14.14 13.60
N PHE A 18 -34.45 -14.67 13.83
CA PHE A 18 -33.39 -13.96 14.55
C PHE A 18 -33.01 -12.61 13.92
N PHE A 19 -32.92 -12.56 12.59
CA PHE A 19 -32.54 -11.35 11.85
C PHE A 19 -33.73 -10.46 11.43
N HIS A 20 -34.96 -10.82 11.79
CA HIS A 20 -36.14 -10.01 11.48
C HIS A 20 -36.23 -8.77 12.39
N ASP A 21 -36.64 -7.63 11.83
CA ASP A 21 -36.66 -6.32 12.52
C ASP A 21 -37.60 -6.29 13.74
N CYS A 22 -38.67 -7.09 13.70
CA CYS A 22 -39.66 -7.16 14.79
C CYS A 22 -39.27 -8.12 15.94
N THR A 23 -38.12 -8.79 15.86
CA THR A 23 -37.73 -9.81 16.87
C THR A 23 -37.12 -9.13 18.09
N THR A 24 -37.70 -9.41 19.27
CA THR A 24 -37.27 -8.80 20.53
C THR A 24 -35.89 -9.31 20.97
N ASN A 25 -35.17 -8.51 21.76
CA ASN A 25 -33.86 -8.92 22.30
C ASN A 25 -33.95 -10.17 23.19
N GLU A 26 -35.04 -10.34 23.92
CA GLU A 26 -35.30 -11.55 24.72
C GLU A 26 -35.40 -12.78 23.81
N ARG A 27 -36.20 -12.68 22.74
CA ARG A 27 -36.34 -13.77 21.77
C ARG A 27 -35.03 -14.08 21.04
N LYS A 28 -34.24 -13.07 20.69
CA LYS A 28 -32.90 -13.27 20.11
C LYS A 28 -31.98 -14.08 21.02
N ARG A 29 -31.98 -13.80 22.33
CA ARG A 29 -31.20 -14.57 23.33
C ARG A 29 -31.67 -16.02 23.42
N GLU A 30 -32.97 -16.27 23.42
CA GLU A 30 -33.50 -17.65 23.40
C GLU A 30 -33.05 -18.42 22.16
N ILE A 31 -33.10 -17.78 20.99
CA ILE A 31 -32.65 -18.40 19.74
C ILE A 31 -31.14 -18.67 19.79
N GLU A 32 -30.33 -17.71 20.29
CA GLU A 32 -28.89 -17.91 20.49
C GLU A 32 -28.58 -19.09 21.41
N GLU A 33 -29.31 -19.25 22.52
CA GLU A 33 -29.15 -20.40 23.42
C GLU A 33 -29.46 -21.72 22.71
N LEU A 34 -30.54 -21.78 21.93
CA LEU A 34 -30.87 -22.97 21.13
C LEU A 34 -29.79 -23.30 20.11
N LEU A 35 -29.27 -22.30 19.40
CA LEU A 35 -28.20 -22.45 18.43
C LEU A 35 -26.89 -22.87 19.09
N ASN A 36 -26.55 -22.33 20.25
CA ASN A 36 -25.37 -22.74 21.01
C ASN A 36 -25.49 -24.18 21.50
N ASN A 37 -26.66 -24.57 22.00
CA ASN A 37 -26.94 -25.94 22.42
C ASN A 37 -26.82 -26.93 21.26
N PHE A 38 -27.32 -26.58 20.07
CA PHE A 38 -27.15 -27.41 18.87
C PHE A 38 -25.67 -27.56 18.49
N ALA A 39 -24.91 -26.46 18.46
CA ALA A 39 -23.51 -26.48 18.05
C ALA A 39 -22.61 -27.34 18.96
N GLN A 40 -23.02 -27.54 20.22
CA GLN A 40 -22.30 -28.39 21.19
C GLN A 40 -22.64 -29.88 21.07
N GLN A 41 -23.66 -30.26 20.29
CA GLN A 41 -24.04 -31.67 20.15
C GLN A 41 -22.99 -32.46 19.37
N ILE A 42 -22.72 -33.69 19.83
CA ILE A 42 -21.82 -34.62 19.14
C ILE A 42 -22.41 -34.92 17.75
N GLY A 43 -21.62 -34.68 16.70
CA GLY A 43 -22.04 -34.90 15.33
C GLY A 43 -22.86 -33.77 14.70
N ALA A 44 -23.07 -32.64 15.38
CA ALA A 44 -23.75 -31.46 14.81
C ALA A 44 -23.14 -30.99 13.47
N TRP A 45 -21.83 -31.20 13.31
CA TRP A 45 -21.11 -30.88 12.07
C TRP A 45 -21.62 -31.64 10.85
N ARG A 46 -22.17 -32.86 11.00
CA ARG A 46 -22.74 -33.65 9.89
C ARG A 46 -24.00 -32.99 9.35
N PHE A 47 -24.87 -32.52 10.24
CA PHE A 47 -26.02 -31.70 9.87
C PHE A 47 -25.59 -30.41 9.18
N CYS A 48 -24.57 -29.71 9.72
CA CYS A 48 -24.03 -28.50 9.10
C CYS A 48 -23.49 -28.77 7.68
N LEU A 49 -22.86 -29.92 7.44
CA LEU A 49 -22.41 -30.31 6.11
C LEU A 49 -23.59 -30.47 5.14
N TYR A 50 -24.67 -31.14 5.58
CA TYR A 50 -25.90 -31.27 4.81
C TYR A 50 -26.57 -29.90 4.55
N PHE A 51 -26.59 -29.01 5.54
CA PHE A 51 -27.17 -27.68 5.41
C PHE A 51 -26.44 -26.87 4.34
N LEU A 52 -25.11 -26.89 4.34
CA LEU A 52 -24.28 -26.16 3.38
C LEU A 52 -24.51 -26.60 1.92
N SER A 53 -24.85 -27.86 1.67
CA SER A 53 -25.14 -28.35 0.32
C SER A 53 -26.60 -28.16 -0.10
N SER A 54 -27.50 -27.95 0.85
CA SER A 54 -28.95 -28.03 0.60
C SER A 54 -29.69 -26.69 0.73
N THR A 55 -29.15 -25.72 1.47
CA THR A 55 -29.80 -24.42 1.68
C THR A 55 -29.39 -23.37 0.64
N ARG A 56 -30.20 -22.31 0.54
CA ARG A 56 -29.84 -21.03 -0.10
C ARG A 56 -29.85 -19.86 0.88
N ASN A 57 -30.08 -20.13 2.17
CA ASN A 57 -30.15 -19.11 3.20
C ASN A 57 -28.73 -18.79 3.72
N ASP A 58 -28.26 -17.57 3.42
CA ASP A 58 -26.91 -17.12 3.78
C ASP A 58 -26.64 -17.14 5.30
N TYR A 59 -27.67 -16.90 6.12
CA TYR A 59 -27.54 -16.97 7.58
C TYR A 59 -27.28 -18.41 8.05
N VAL A 60 -27.98 -19.38 7.46
CA VAL A 60 -27.77 -20.81 7.76
C VAL A 60 -26.39 -21.25 7.29
N MET A 61 -25.92 -20.79 6.13
CA MET A 61 -24.57 -21.10 5.66
C MET A 61 -23.50 -20.53 6.59
N MET A 62 -23.62 -19.25 6.97
CA MET A 62 -22.67 -18.60 7.88
C MET A 62 -22.62 -19.27 9.25
N TYR A 63 -23.79 -19.58 9.82
CA TYR A 63 -23.87 -20.31 11.07
C TYR A 63 -23.21 -21.69 10.96
N SER A 64 -23.54 -22.45 9.92
CA SER A 64 -22.97 -23.79 9.68
C SER A 64 -21.43 -23.74 9.60
N LEU A 65 -20.88 -22.75 8.89
CA LEU A 65 -19.43 -22.53 8.82
C LEU A 65 -18.82 -22.08 10.16
N THR A 66 -19.58 -21.36 10.99
CA THR A 66 -19.15 -20.94 12.34
C THR A 66 -19.13 -22.11 13.32
N VAL A 67 -20.03 -23.09 13.17
CA VAL A 67 -19.98 -24.37 13.89
C VAL A 67 -18.71 -25.13 13.53
N PHE A 68 -18.35 -25.22 12.24
CA PHE A 68 -17.09 -25.83 11.81
C PHE A 68 -15.87 -25.08 12.37
N GLU A 69 -15.82 -23.75 12.25
CA GLU A 69 -14.72 -22.94 12.77
C GLU A 69 -14.52 -23.17 14.28
N ASN A 70 -15.60 -23.18 15.08
CA ASN A 70 -15.50 -23.46 16.52
C ASN A 70 -15.05 -24.90 16.80
N LEU A 71 -15.56 -25.89 16.06
CA LEU A 71 -15.14 -27.29 16.20
C LEU A 71 -13.63 -27.44 15.95
N ILE A 72 -13.12 -26.84 14.88
CA ILE A 72 -11.71 -26.93 14.47
C ILE A 72 -10.80 -26.13 15.40
N ASN A 73 -11.22 -24.93 15.83
CA ASN A 73 -10.34 -24.08 16.64
C ASN A 73 -10.34 -24.47 18.12
N LYS A 74 -11.41 -25.08 18.65
CA LYS A 74 -11.55 -25.35 20.09
C LYS A 74 -11.60 -26.82 20.47
N MET A 75 -12.12 -27.68 19.61
CA MET A 75 -12.41 -29.08 19.97
C MET A 75 -11.70 -30.10 19.09
N TRP A 76 -10.83 -29.65 18.17
CA TRP A 76 -10.24 -30.51 17.14
C TRP A 76 -9.47 -31.70 17.68
N LEU A 77 -8.70 -31.54 18.77
CA LEU A 77 -7.98 -32.66 19.38
C LEU A 77 -8.90 -33.80 19.84
N GLY A 78 -10.13 -33.48 20.27
CA GLY A 78 -11.13 -34.46 20.72
C GLY A 78 -11.96 -35.09 19.61
N VAL A 79 -11.86 -34.60 18.37
CA VAL A 79 -12.64 -35.15 17.23
C VAL A 79 -12.05 -36.51 16.81
N PRO A 80 -12.87 -37.55 16.60
CA PRO A 80 -12.39 -38.85 16.11
C PRO A 80 -11.65 -38.75 14.76
N SER A 81 -10.61 -39.56 14.56
CA SER A 81 -9.80 -39.51 13.34
C SER A 81 -10.59 -39.74 12.05
N GLN A 82 -11.64 -40.57 12.10
CA GLN A 82 -12.53 -40.82 10.97
C GLN A 82 -13.33 -39.56 10.60
N ASP A 83 -13.88 -38.87 11.60
CA ASP A 83 -14.62 -37.62 11.43
C ASP A 83 -13.69 -36.52 10.88
N LYS A 84 -12.46 -36.41 11.40
CA LYS A 84 -11.45 -35.48 10.86
C LYS A 84 -11.16 -35.73 9.39
N MET A 85 -11.00 -37.00 9.00
CA MET A 85 -10.74 -37.37 7.61
C MET A 85 -11.93 -37.03 6.72
N GLU A 86 -13.16 -37.30 7.18
CA GLU A 86 -14.39 -36.96 6.47
C GLU A 86 -14.49 -35.45 6.24
N ILE A 87 -14.33 -34.64 7.29
CA ILE A 87 -14.34 -33.16 7.22
C ILE A 87 -13.27 -32.65 6.25
N ARG A 88 -12.03 -33.14 6.35
CA ARG A 88 -10.91 -32.78 5.45
C ARG A 88 -11.19 -33.13 3.99
N SER A 89 -11.98 -34.17 3.73
CA SER A 89 -12.32 -34.59 2.38
C SER A 89 -13.53 -33.85 1.79
N CYS A 90 -14.53 -33.53 2.61
CA CYS A 90 -15.81 -33.01 2.15
C CYS A 90 -15.82 -31.49 1.96
N LEU A 91 -15.22 -30.72 2.87
CA LEU A 91 -15.24 -29.25 2.76
C LEU A 91 -14.52 -28.72 1.51
N PRO A 92 -13.32 -29.21 1.13
CA PRO A 92 -12.70 -28.81 -0.13
C PRO A 92 -13.52 -29.23 -1.36
N LYS A 93 -14.14 -30.41 -1.36
CA LYS A 93 -15.02 -30.85 -2.46
C LYS A 93 -16.23 -29.93 -2.62
N LEU A 94 -16.87 -29.57 -1.51
CA LEU A 94 -17.98 -28.62 -1.48
C LEU A 94 -17.55 -27.26 -2.04
N LEU A 95 -16.40 -26.75 -1.60
CA LEU A 95 -15.84 -25.49 -2.09
C LEU A 95 -15.64 -25.55 -3.61
N LEU A 96 -14.97 -26.59 -4.13
CA LEU A 96 -14.72 -26.70 -5.57
C LEU A 96 -16.00 -26.88 -6.38
N ALA A 97 -16.99 -27.59 -5.87
CA ALA A 97 -18.27 -27.77 -6.55
C ALA A 97 -19.09 -26.46 -6.66
N HIS A 98 -19.02 -25.59 -5.64
CA HIS A 98 -19.93 -24.44 -5.52
C HIS A 98 -19.25 -23.06 -5.46
N HIS A 99 -17.93 -22.95 -5.59
CA HIS A 99 -17.20 -21.67 -5.46
C HIS A 99 -17.69 -20.54 -6.39
N LYS A 100 -18.29 -20.87 -7.54
CA LYS A 100 -18.85 -19.89 -8.48
C LYS A 100 -20.25 -19.42 -8.11
N THR A 101 -21.01 -20.23 -7.38
CA THR A 101 -22.42 -19.95 -7.02
C THR A 101 -22.57 -19.39 -5.61
N LEU A 102 -21.61 -19.68 -4.73
CA LEU A 102 -21.62 -19.18 -3.35
C LEU A 102 -21.39 -17.65 -3.31
N PRO A 103 -22.11 -16.92 -2.45
CA PRO A 103 -21.78 -15.53 -2.15
C PRO A 103 -20.33 -15.40 -1.66
N TYR A 104 -19.68 -14.29 -2.02
CA TYR A 104 -18.24 -14.12 -1.78
C TYR A 104 -17.85 -14.28 -0.29
N PHE A 105 -18.69 -13.79 0.63
CA PHE A 105 -18.43 -13.87 2.06
C PHE A 105 -18.56 -15.31 2.60
N ILE A 106 -19.53 -16.10 2.11
CA ILE A 106 -19.66 -17.53 2.42
C ILE A 106 -18.46 -18.30 1.89
N ARG A 107 -18.11 -18.09 0.62
CA ARG A 107 -16.96 -18.73 -0.03
C ARG A 107 -15.68 -18.45 0.73
N ASN A 108 -15.41 -17.19 1.06
CA ASN A 108 -14.20 -16.80 1.78
C ASN A 108 -14.19 -17.38 3.22
N LYS A 109 -15.36 -17.44 3.87
CA LYS A 109 -15.49 -18.09 5.18
C LYS A 109 -15.20 -19.60 5.10
N LEU A 110 -15.66 -20.29 4.04
CA LEU A 110 -15.35 -21.70 3.80
C LEU A 110 -13.87 -21.91 3.51
N CYS A 111 -13.23 -21.05 2.72
CA CYS A 111 -11.76 -21.05 2.54
C CYS A 111 -11.05 -20.94 3.90
N LYS A 112 -11.47 -20.00 4.76
CA LYS A 112 -10.91 -19.83 6.10
C LYS A 112 -11.06 -21.10 6.94
N VAL A 113 -12.24 -21.72 6.97
CA VAL A 113 -12.47 -22.98 7.70
C VAL A 113 -11.53 -24.08 7.22
N ILE A 114 -11.29 -24.20 5.91
CA ILE A 114 -10.34 -25.17 5.36
C ILE A 114 -8.90 -24.85 5.78
N VAL A 115 -8.53 -23.57 5.79
CA VAL A 115 -7.22 -23.10 6.28
C VAL A 115 -7.04 -23.37 7.77
N ASP A 116 -8.08 -23.19 8.60
CA ASP A 116 -8.06 -23.53 10.02
C ASP A 116 -7.73 -25.02 10.23
N ILE A 117 -8.23 -25.92 9.35
CA ILE A 117 -7.83 -27.34 9.39
C ILE A 117 -6.35 -27.51 9.04
N GLY A 118 -5.87 -26.81 8.00
CA GLY A 118 -4.45 -26.77 7.66
C GLY A 118 -3.58 -26.29 8.83
N ARG A 119 -4.02 -25.25 9.53
CA ARG A 119 -3.36 -24.72 10.74
C ARG A 119 -3.16 -25.80 11.81
N GLN A 120 -4.12 -26.71 11.97
CA GLN A 120 -4.04 -27.81 12.95
C GLN A 120 -3.27 -29.04 12.44
N ASP A 121 -3.50 -29.45 11.19
CA ASP A 121 -3.14 -30.80 10.71
C ASP A 121 -2.02 -30.82 9.64
N TRP A 122 -1.65 -29.70 9.03
CA TRP A 122 -0.59 -29.66 8.02
C TRP A 122 0.81 -29.71 8.66
N PRO A 123 1.75 -30.57 8.23
CA PRO A 123 1.67 -31.47 7.09
C PRO A 123 1.27 -32.90 7.48
N MET A 124 1.39 -33.28 8.74
CA MET A 124 1.37 -34.67 9.21
C MET A 124 0.05 -35.42 8.97
N PHE A 125 -1.09 -34.73 9.07
CA PHE A 125 -2.40 -35.33 8.86
C PHE A 125 -3.08 -34.79 7.61
N TYR A 126 -2.68 -33.61 7.13
CA TYR A 126 -3.20 -32.99 5.91
C TYR A 126 -2.08 -32.65 4.90
N HIS A 127 -1.37 -33.68 4.44
CA HIS A 127 -0.17 -33.58 3.59
C HIS A 127 -0.35 -32.69 2.35
N ASP A 128 -1.44 -32.88 1.60
CA ASP A 128 -1.66 -32.19 0.33
C ASP A 128 -2.24 -30.77 0.49
N PHE A 129 -2.45 -30.28 1.72
CA PHE A 129 -3.10 -28.99 1.98
C PHE A 129 -2.50 -27.85 1.16
N PHE A 130 -1.19 -27.61 1.31
CA PHE A 130 -0.53 -26.50 0.65
C PHE A 130 -0.34 -26.74 -0.85
N THR A 131 -0.01 -27.98 -1.25
CA THR A 131 0.12 -28.38 -2.65
C THR A 131 -1.17 -28.14 -3.42
N ASN A 132 -2.33 -28.44 -2.83
CA ASN A 132 -3.63 -28.16 -3.43
C ASN A 132 -3.85 -26.66 -3.65
N ILE A 133 -3.44 -25.80 -2.72
CA ILE A 133 -3.51 -24.33 -2.90
C ILE A 133 -2.66 -23.91 -4.11
N LEU A 134 -1.43 -24.41 -4.23
CA LEU A 134 -0.57 -24.12 -5.37
C LEU A 134 -1.18 -24.59 -6.71
N GLN A 135 -1.80 -25.76 -6.73
CA GLN A 135 -2.51 -26.28 -7.91
C GLN A 135 -3.71 -25.41 -8.29
N LEU A 136 -4.48 -24.92 -7.31
CA LEU A 136 -5.62 -24.03 -7.57
C LEU A 136 -5.16 -22.71 -8.20
N ILE A 137 -4.03 -22.17 -7.75
CA ILE A 137 -3.43 -20.93 -8.29
C ILE A 137 -3.05 -21.11 -9.76
N GLN A 138 -2.48 -22.26 -10.13
CA GLN A 138 -1.99 -22.53 -11.48
C GLN A 138 -3.08 -22.76 -12.53
N SER A 139 -4.31 -23.07 -12.11
CA SER A 139 -5.43 -23.32 -13.02
C SER A 139 -6.27 -22.04 -13.22
N PRO A 140 -6.42 -21.53 -14.46
CA PRO A 140 -7.07 -20.23 -14.73
C PRO A 140 -8.46 -20.07 -14.10
N VAL A 141 -9.24 -21.14 -14.06
CA VAL A 141 -10.62 -21.13 -13.53
C VAL A 141 -10.64 -20.98 -12.01
N THR A 142 -9.62 -21.47 -11.33
CA THR A 142 -9.52 -21.50 -9.86
C THR A 142 -8.46 -20.57 -9.31
N THR A 143 -7.71 -19.85 -10.16
CA THR A 143 -6.65 -18.92 -9.74
C THR A 143 -7.13 -17.94 -8.67
N PRO A 144 -8.28 -17.25 -8.81
CA PRO A 144 -8.76 -16.33 -7.76
C PRO A 144 -9.01 -17.05 -6.42
N LEU A 145 -9.57 -18.26 -6.47
CA LEU A 145 -9.83 -19.07 -5.28
C LEU A 145 -8.53 -19.50 -4.60
N GLY A 146 -7.55 -19.94 -5.38
CA GLY A 146 -6.22 -20.30 -4.89
C GLY A 146 -5.49 -19.12 -4.23
N LEU A 147 -5.58 -17.92 -4.83
CA LEU A 147 -5.00 -16.70 -4.25
C LEU A 147 -5.67 -16.30 -2.93
N ILE A 148 -7.00 -16.39 -2.84
CA ILE A 148 -7.73 -16.15 -1.58
C ILE A 148 -7.25 -17.15 -0.50
N MET A 149 -7.18 -18.44 -0.83
CA MET A 149 -6.71 -19.45 0.11
C MET A 149 -5.25 -19.22 0.52
N LEU A 150 -4.38 -18.82 -0.41
CA LEU A 150 -2.99 -18.49 -0.11
C LEU A 150 -2.87 -17.31 0.85
N LYS A 151 -3.61 -16.23 0.60
CA LYS A 151 -3.64 -15.05 1.48
C LYS A 151 -4.09 -15.44 2.89
N THR A 152 -5.24 -16.12 3.00
CA THR A 152 -5.76 -16.58 4.29
C THR A 152 -4.81 -17.54 4.99
N THR A 153 -4.13 -18.41 4.23
CA THR A 153 -3.09 -19.29 4.77
C THR A 153 -1.92 -18.49 5.33
N SER A 154 -1.47 -17.46 4.62
CA SER A 154 -0.40 -16.59 5.09
C SER A 154 -0.80 -15.85 6.37
N GLU A 155 -2.01 -15.31 6.44
CA GLU A 155 -2.55 -14.61 7.62
C GLU A 155 -2.64 -15.53 8.85
N GLU A 156 -3.20 -16.73 8.68
CA GLU A 156 -3.51 -17.63 9.80
C GLU A 156 -2.32 -18.50 10.25
N LEU A 157 -1.38 -18.83 9.36
CA LEU A 157 -0.25 -19.71 9.68
C LEU A 157 1.08 -18.97 9.90
N ALA A 158 1.30 -17.80 9.27
CA ALA A 158 2.53 -17.02 9.47
C ALA A 158 2.43 -16.07 10.67
N CYS A 159 1.22 -15.57 10.95
CA CYS A 159 0.89 -14.76 12.13
C CYS A 159 -0.26 -15.40 12.94
N PRO A 160 -0.08 -16.64 13.44
CA PRO A 160 -1.15 -17.36 14.13
C PRO A 160 -1.53 -16.68 15.44
N ARG A 161 -2.84 -16.66 15.72
CA ARG A 161 -3.44 -16.18 16.98
C ARG A 161 -2.80 -16.86 18.21
N GLU A 162 -2.98 -16.29 19.39
CA GLU A 162 -2.36 -16.77 20.65
C GLU A 162 -2.86 -18.14 21.13
N ASP A 163 -3.78 -18.78 20.41
CA ASP A 163 -4.37 -20.08 20.72
C ASP A 163 -3.47 -21.29 20.37
N LEU A 164 -2.43 -21.11 19.55
CA LEU A 164 -1.48 -22.18 19.23
C LEU A 164 -0.26 -22.20 20.16
N SER A 165 0.27 -23.41 20.41
CA SER A 165 1.54 -23.57 21.11
C SER A 165 2.70 -22.96 20.33
N VAL A 166 3.70 -22.44 21.04
CA VAL A 166 4.90 -21.81 20.42
C VAL A 166 5.58 -22.76 19.43
N ALA A 167 5.74 -24.03 19.80
CA ALA A 167 6.34 -25.05 18.94
C ALA A 167 5.56 -25.22 17.62
N ARG A 168 4.21 -25.21 17.68
CA ARG A 168 3.38 -25.31 16.48
C ARG A 168 3.50 -24.08 15.60
N LYS A 169 3.54 -22.88 16.18
CA LYS A 169 3.74 -21.62 15.44
C LYS A 169 5.08 -21.63 14.69
N GLU A 170 6.14 -22.08 15.35
CA GLU A 170 7.49 -22.15 14.76
C GLU A 170 7.58 -23.20 13.65
N GLU A 171 6.95 -24.37 13.84
CA GLU A 171 6.83 -25.40 12.81
C GLU A 171 6.11 -24.88 11.56
N LEU A 172 4.92 -24.30 11.72
CA LEU A 172 4.13 -23.74 10.61
C LEU A 172 4.90 -22.65 9.86
N ARG A 173 5.56 -21.75 10.60
CA ARG A 173 6.38 -20.69 10.01
C ARG A 173 7.54 -21.27 9.20
N LYS A 174 8.23 -22.29 9.70
CA LYS A 174 9.31 -22.97 8.97
C LYS A 174 8.81 -23.60 7.67
N LEU A 175 7.69 -24.33 7.74
CA LEU A 175 7.08 -24.97 6.57
C LEU A 175 6.65 -23.94 5.52
N LEU A 176 6.10 -22.80 5.93
CA LEU A 176 5.77 -21.72 5.01
C LEU A 176 7.01 -21.08 4.38
N LEU A 177 8.07 -20.86 5.16
CA LEU A 177 9.34 -20.32 4.67
C LEU A 177 9.94 -21.18 3.55
N ASP A 178 9.85 -22.51 3.67
CA ASP A 178 10.30 -23.46 2.64
C ASP A 178 9.53 -23.30 1.31
N GLN A 179 8.32 -22.73 1.33
CA GLN A 179 7.48 -22.52 0.15
C GLN A 179 7.58 -21.11 -0.45
N VAL A 180 8.23 -20.16 0.24
CA VAL A 180 8.21 -18.73 -0.13
C VAL A 180 8.69 -18.51 -1.56
N GLN A 181 9.80 -19.12 -1.97
CA GLN A 181 10.36 -18.93 -3.33
C GLN A 181 9.39 -19.38 -4.42
N THR A 182 8.77 -20.54 -4.23
CA THR A 182 7.75 -21.07 -5.15
C THR A 182 6.55 -20.13 -5.23
N VAL A 183 6.07 -19.64 -4.09
CA VAL A 183 4.93 -18.72 -4.02
C VAL A 183 5.25 -17.38 -4.69
N LEU A 184 6.39 -16.77 -4.40
CA LEU A 184 6.81 -15.52 -5.03
C LEU A 184 6.97 -15.68 -6.54
N GLY A 185 7.53 -16.80 -7.01
CA GLY A 185 7.63 -17.12 -8.43
C GLY A 185 6.24 -17.21 -9.10
N LEU A 186 5.27 -17.87 -8.47
CA LEU A 186 3.90 -17.96 -8.99
C LEU A 186 3.20 -16.60 -9.03
N LEU A 187 3.28 -15.82 -7.96
CA LEU A 187 2.67 -14.48 -7.89
C LEU A 187 3.28 -13.54 -8.94
N THR A 188 4.60 -13.56 -9.08
CA THR A 188 5.32 -12.79 -10.11
C THR A 188 4.86 -13.21 -11.51
N GLY A 189 4.84 -14.51 -11.78
CA GLY A 189 4.44 -15.04 -13.08
C GLY A 189 2.98 -14.73 -13.45
N ILE A 190 2.06 -14.71 -12.49
CA ILE A 190 0.67 -14.30 -12.72
C ILE A 190 0.61 -12.83 -13.14
N LEU A 191 1.28 -11.95 -12.40
CA LEU A 191 1.31 -10.51 -12.70
C LEU A 191 1.95 -10.22 -14.07
N GLU A 192 3.07 -10.88 -14.38
CA GLU A 192 3.74 -10.77 -15.68
C GLU A 192 2.88 -11.29 -16.83
N THR A 193 2.24 -12.46 -16.65
CA THR A 193 1.36 -13.05 -17.69
C THR A 193 0.18 -12.13 -18.03
N VAL A 194 -0.44 -11.53 -16.99
CA VAL A 194 -1.54 -10.57 -17.20
C VAL A 194 -1.02 -9.29 -17.87
N TRP A 195 0.13 -8.79 -17.43
CA TRP A 195 0.74 -7.60 -18.04
C TRP A 195 1.03 -7.80 -19.52
N ASP A 196 1.67 -8.92 -19.89
CA ASP A 196 2.08 -9.21 -21.26
C ASP A 196 0.87 -9.44 -22.18
N LYS A 197 -0.13 -10.18 -21.72
CA LYS A 197 -1.37 -10.47 -22.46
C LYS A 197 -2.08 -9.18 -22.91
N HIS A 198 -2.10 -8.16 -22.05
CA HIS A 198 -2.83 -6.92 -22.30
C HIS A 198 -1.94 -5.79 -22.87
N SER A 199 -0.62 -5.95 -22.82
CA SER A 199 0.33 -5.02 -23.47
C SER A 199 0.35 -5.19 -24.99
N VAL A 200 0.18 -6.41 -25.51
CA VAL A 200 0.18 -6.69 -26.97
C VAL A 200 -1.09 -6.19 -27.66
N THR A 201 -2.24 -6.22 -26.97
CA THR A 201 -3.55 -5.80 -27.51
C THR A 201 -3.72 -4.28 -27.58
N ALA A 202 -2.87 -3.50 -26.91
CA ALA A 202 -2.85 -2.04 -26.97
C ALA A 202 -2.09 -1.46 -28.19
N ALA A 203 -1.51 -2.31 -29.05
CA ALA A 203 -0.78 -1.91 -30.24
C ALA A 203 -1.73 -1.56 -31.42
N THR A 204 -2.44 -0.44 -31.34
CA THR A 204 -2.90 0.27 -32.55
C THR A 204 -1.69 0.94 -33.24
N PRO A 205 -1.69 1.12 -34.59
CA PRO A 205 -0.52 1.58 -35.35
C PRO A 205 0.02 2.94 -34.85
N PRO A 206 1.32 3.22 -35.01
CA PRO A 206 1.99 4.33 -34.33
C PRO A 206 1.38 5.69 -34.73
N PRO A 207 1.21 6.62 -33.77
CA PRO A 207 0.82 7.99 -34.10
C PRO A 207 1.94 8.70 -34.88
N SER A 208 1.55 9.59 -35.78
CA SER A 208 2.46 10.42 -36.57
C SER A 208 3.33 11.33 -35.68
N PRO A 209 4.56 11.69 -36.13
CA PRO A 209 5.54 12.38 -35.30
C PRO A 209 5.17 13.87 -35.20
N THR A 210 4.33 14.21 -34.24
CA THR A 210 3.99 15.62 -33.94
C THR A 210 3.70 15.80 -32.45
N SER A 211 4.77 15.87 -31.65
CA SER A 211 4.87 16.69 -30.44
C SER A 211 6.26 16.47 -29.83
N GLY A 212 7.04 17.55 -29.67
CA GLY A 212 8.44 17.51 -29.26
C GLY A 212 8.70 16.72 -27.98
N GLU A 213 9.68 15.83 -28.07
CA GLU A 213 10.30 15.18 -26.93
C GLU A 213 11.05 16.23 -26.10
N SER A 214 10.42 16.75 -25.05
CA SER A 214 11.15 17.34 -23.94
C SER A 214 12.01 16.22 -23.32
N GLY A 215 13.33 16.33 -23.46
CA GLY A 215 14.31 15.25 -23.25
C GLY A 215 14.03 14.35 -22.04
N ASP A 216 13.97 13.05 -22.30
CA ASP A 216 13.88 12.01 -21.26
C ASP A 216 15.19 12.02 -20.46
N LEU A 217 15.23 12.75 -19.34
CA LEU A 217 16.34 12.72 -18.36
C LEU A 217 16.67 11.27 -17.94
N LEU A 218 15.67 10.39 -17.94
CA LEU A 218 15.79 8.96 -17.74
C LEU A 218 16.64 8.25 -18.81
N SER A 219 16.63 8.67 -20.08
CA SER A 219 17.42 8.01 -21.13
C SER A 219 18.93 8.17 -20.92
N ASN A 220 19.34 9.25 -20.27
CA ASN A 220 20.74 9.48 -19.89
C ASN A 220 21.15 8.68 -18.64
N LEU A 221 20.20 8.40 -17.74
CA LEU A 221 20.39 7.60 -16.52
C LEU A 221 20.37 6.09 -16.79
N LEU A 222 19.54 5.67 -17.73
CA LEU A 222 19.39 4.28 -18.14
C LEU A 222 20.42 4.00 -19.23
N GLN A 223 21.68 3.79 -18.83
CA GLN A 223 22.77 3.41 -19.75
C GLN A 223 22.50 2.09 -20.52
N SER A 224 21.37 1.42 -20.25
CA SER A 224 20.86 0.30 -21.04
C SER A 224 19.60 0.67 -21.82
N PRO A 225 19.62 0.58 -23.16
CA PRO A 225 18.45 0.80 -24.04
C PRO A 225 17.27 -0.13 -23.76
N SER A 226 17.48 -1.27 -23.09
CA SER A 226 16.40 -2.23 -22.77
C SER A 226 15.56 -1.79 -21.58
N SER A 227 16.18 -1.23 -20.53
CA SER A 227 15.47 -0.78 -19.31
C SER A 227 14.59 0.44 -19.58
N ALA A 228 15.04 1.37 -20.42
CA ALA A 228 14.25 2.53 -20.85
C ALA A 228 13.02 2.14 -21.67
N LYS A 229 13.13 1.12 -22.54
CA LYS A 229 12.00 0.60 -23.32
C LYS A 229 10.92 -0.03 -22.43
N LEU A 230 11.31 -0.79 -21.40
CA LEU A 230 10.39 -1.40 -20.43
C LEU A 230 9.64 -0.35 -19.60
N LEU A 231 10.35 0.67 -19.11
CA LEU A 231 9.78 1.77 -18.32
C LEU A 231 8.82 2.66 -19.13
N ASN A 232 9.06 2.79 -20.44
CA ASN A 232 8.24 3.63 -21.32
C ASN A 232 7.08 2.88 -22.00
N GLN A 233 6.86 1.59 -21.70
CA GLN A 233 5.69 0.87 -22.23
C GLN A 233 4.38 1.51 -21.74
N PRO A 234 3.36 1.68 -22.60
CA PRO A 234 2.07 2.19 -22.17
C PRO A 234 1.44 1.27 -21.12
N ILE A 235 0.74 1.84 -20.15
CA ILE A 235 -0.01 1.06 -19.16
C ILE A 235 -1.11 0.29 -19.90
N PRO A 236 -1.19 -1.05 -19.74
CA PRO A 236 -2.19 -1.86 -20.41
C PRO A 236 -3.60 -1.60 -19.85
N ILE A 237 -4.61 -1.79 -20.69
CA ILE A 237 -6.02 -1.70 -20.27
C ILE A 237 -6.46 -3.09 -19.83
N LEU A 238 -6.65 -3.30 -18.54
CA LEU A 238 -7.08 -4.58 -17.97
C LEU A 238 -8.61 -4.75 -18.03
N ASP A 239 -9.05 -5.99 -18.19
CA ASP A 239 -10.43 -6.41 -17.94
C ASP A 239 -10.66 -6.68 -16.44
N VAL A 240 -11.93 -6.72 -16.01
CA VAL A 240 -12.34 -6.84 -14.60
C VAL A 240 -11.80 -8.13 -13.94
N GLU A 241 -11.73 -9.24 -14.68
CA GLU A 241 -11.23 -10.51 -14.14
C GLU A 241 -9.71 -10.43 -13.91
N SER A 242 -8.97 -9.92 -14.89
CA SER A 242 -7.52 -9.69 -14.80
C SER A 242 -7.17 -8.73 -13.66
N GLU A 243 -7.93 -7.63 -13.51
CA GLU A 243 -7.76 -6.65 -12.43
C GLU A 243 -8.03 -7.26 -11.04
N TYR A 244 -9.05 -8.10 -10.92
CA TYR A 244 -9.35 -8.82 -9.68
C TYR A 244 -8.24 -9.80 -9.29
N ILE A 245 -7.71 -10.56 -10.26
CA ILE A 245 -6.59 -11.50 -10.05
C ILE A 245 -5.32 -10.74 -9.62
N CYS A 246 -4.97 -9.65 -10.31
CA CYS A 246 -3.82 -8.83 -9.94
C CYS A 246 -3.97 -8.22 -8.55
N SER A 247 -5.17 -7.78 -8.18
CA SER A 247 -5.45 -7.26 -6.84
C SER A 247 -5.19 -8.32 -5.77
N LEU A 248 -5.71 -9.53 -5.95
CA LEU A 248 -5.46 -10.65 -5.02
C LEU A 248 -3.97 -11.02 -4.94
N ALA A 249 -3.27 -11.04 -6.07
CA ALA A 249 -1.84 -11.35 -6.11
C ALA A 249 -0.99 -10.29 -5.38
N LEU A 250 -1.30 -9.00 -5.56
CA LEU A 250 -0.62 -7.91 -4.85
C LEU A 250 -0.94 -7.93 -3.35
N GLU A 251 -2.19 -8.22 -2.96
CA GLU A 251 -2.55 -8.40 -1.54
C GLU A 251 -1.78 -9.57 -0.89
N CYS A 252 -1.61 -10.70 -1.61
CA CYS A 252 -0.75 -11.79 -1.17
C CYS A 252 0.70 -11.32 -0.99
N LEU A 253 1.27 -10.60 -1.96
CA LEU A 253 2.64 -10.09 -1.88
C LEU A 253 2.83 -9.14 -0.70
N ALA A 254 1.91 -8.19 -0.50
CA ALA A 254 1.95 -7.25 0.62
C ALA A 254 1.97 -8.00 1.97
N HIS A 255 1.09 -8.98 2.15
CA HIS A 255 1.07 -9.76 3.40
C HIS A 255 2.33 -10.62 3.57
N LEU A 256 2.83 -11.26 2.51
CA LEU A 256 4.09 -12.02 2.56
C LEU A 256 5.27 -11.15 2.99
N PHE A 257 5.41 -9.96 2.41
CA PHE A 257 6.51 -9.05 2.73
C PHE A 257 6.53 -8.59 4.19
N SER A 258 5.39 -8.62 4.88
CA SER A 258 5.32 -8.25 6.29
C SER A 258 6.13 -9.16 7.22
N TRP A 259 6.34 -10.42 6.82
CA TRP A 259 6.93 -11.44 7.70
C TRP A 259 8.07 -12.27 7.11
N ILE A 260 8.28 -12.31 5.78
CA ILE A 260 9.37 -13.09 5.18
C ILE A 260 10.75 -12.42 5.32
N PRO A 261 11.86 -13.19 5.33
CA PRO A 261 13.21 -12.65 5.21
C PRO A 261 13.47 -12.15 3.77
N LEU A 262 13.32 -10.85 3.55
CA LEU A 262 13.38 -10.24 2.22
C LEU A 262 14.74 -10.35 1.51
N SER A 263 15.86 -10.31 2.25
CA SER A 263 17.22 -10.27 1.68
C SER A 263 17.57 -11.47 0.80
N ALA A 264 16.97 -12.63 1.07
CA ALA A 264 17.15 -13.86 0.31
C ALA A 264 15.97 -14.20 -0.63
N SER A 265 14.89 -13.41 -0.60
CA SER A 265 13.62 -13.75 -1.24
C SER A 265 13.23 -12.84 -2.40
N ILE A 266 13.73 -11.61 -2.43
CA ILE A 266 13.33 -10.62 -3.43
C ILE A 266 14.21 -10.74 -4.66
N THR A 267 13.57 -10.97 -5.80
CA THR A 267 14.22 -11.00 -7.10
C THR A 267 14.10 -9.64 -7.80
N PRO A 268 15.04 -9.28 -8.68
CA PRO A 268 14.93 -8.07 -9.48
C PRO A 268 13.69 -8.05 -10.40
N SER A 269 13.22 -9.21 -10.88
CA SER A 269 12.01 -9.31 -11.71
C SER A 269 10.74 -8.96 -10.95
N LEU A 270 10.56 -9.53 -9.75
CA LEU A 270 9.43 -9.22 -8.87
C LEU A 270 9.36 -7.72 -8.57
N LEU A 271 10.52 -7.11 -8.29
CA LEU A 271 10.60 -5.67 -8.05
C LEU A 271 10.10 -4.87 -9.25
N THR A 272 10.64 -5.15 -10.44
CA THR A 272 10.23 -4.49 -11.68
C THR A 272 8.73 -4.65 -11.92
N THR A 273 8.19 -5.86 -11.71
CA THR A 273 6.78 -6.17 -11.88
C THR A 273 5.89 -5.38 -10.92
N ILE A 274 6.23 -5.29 -9.63
CA ILE A 274 5.46 -4.47 -8.69
C ILE A 274 5.50 -2.99 -9.10
N PHE A 275 6.65 -2.47 -9.52
CA PHE A 275 6.75 -1.09 -10.00
C PHE A 275 5.96 -0.84 -11.29
N HIS A 276 5.88 -1.81 -12.20
CA HIS A 276 4.99 -1.72 -13.36
C HIS A 276 3.53 -1.53 -12.94
N PHE A 277 3.07 -2.28 -11.92
CA PHE A 277 1.72 -2.12 -11.38
C PHE A 277 1.54 -0.80 -10.60
N ALA A 278 2.57 -0.29 -9.93
CA ALA A 278 2.53 1.02 -9.27
C ALA A 278 2.24 2.17 -10.25
N ARG A 279 2.56 2.01 -11.54
CA ARG A 279 2.28 2.99 -12.60
C ARG A 279 0.78 3.19 -12.85
N PHE A 280 -0.09 2.23 -12.50
CA PHE A 280 -1.54 2.37 -12.65
C PHE A 280 -2.10 3.53 -11.82
N GLY A 281 -1.52 3.80 -10.65
CA GLY A 281 -1.93 4.96 -9.82
C GLY A 281 -1.61 6.30 -10.47
N CYS A 282 -0.69 6.34 -11.44
CA CYS A 282 -0.38 7.53 -12.23
C CYS A 282 -1.29 7.69 -13.47
N ASP A 283 -2.21 6.77 -13.78
CA ASP A 283 -3.00 6.83 -15.01
C ASP A 283 -4.32 7.61 -14.84
N ILE A 284 -4.30 8.85 -15.31
CA ILE A 284 -5.46 9.75 -15.26
C ILE A 284 -6.48 9.44 -16.36
N ARG A 285 -6.11 8.64 -17.39
CA ARG A 285 -7.00 8.32 -18.53
C ARG A 285 -8.25 7.57 -18.08
N ALA A 286 -8.13 6.73 -17.05
CA ALA A 286 -9.25 6.00 -16.47
C ALA A 286 -10.33 6.96 -15.91
N ARG A 287 -9.89 8.03 -15.23
CA ARG A 287 -10.79 9.01 -14.60
C ARG A 287 -11.44 9.95 -15.63
N LYS A 288 -10.71 10.30 -16.71
CA LYS A 288 -11.23 11.14 -17.81
C LYS A 288 -12.29 10.42 -18.65
N MET A 289 -12.13 9.13 -18.96
CA MET A 289 -13.17 8.36 -19.65
C MET A 289 -14.46 8.21 -18.82
N ALA A 290 -14.34 8.13 -17.49
CA ALA A 290 -15.49 8.07 -16.59
C ALA A 290 -16.30 9.37 -16.55
N SER A 291 -15.62 10.51 -16.56
CA SER A 291 -16.23 11.85 -16.52
C SER A 291 -16.99 12.20 -17.81
N VAL A 292 -16.46 11.83 -18.98
CA VAL A 292 -17.06 12.18 -20.29
C VAL A 292 -18.37 11.42 -20.56
N ASN A 293 -18.53 10.21 -20.03
CA ASN A 293 -19.68 9.35 -20.35
C ASN A 293 -20.85 9.43 -19.34
N GLY A 294 -20.77 10.29 -18.31
CA GLY A 294 -21.89 10.62 -17.41
C GLY A 294 -22.56 9.45 -16.66
N SER A 295 -22.06 8.22 -16.79
CA SER A 295 -22.64 7.03 -16.19
C SER A 295 -21.97 6.73 -14.86
N SER A 296 -22.77 6.63 -13.79
CA SER A 296 -22.32 6.32 -12.43
C SER A 296 -21.50 5.03 -12.34
N GLN A 297 -21.69 4.09 -13.27
CA GLN A 297 -20.93 2.84 -13.37
C GLN A 297 -19.47 3.02 -13.86
N ASN A 298 -19.18 4.01 -14.72
CA ASN A 298 -17.82 4.23 -15.19
C ASN A 298 -16.93 4.93 -14.16
N CYS A 299 -17.53 5.68 -13.22
CA CYS A 299 -16.81 6.29 -12.10
C CYS A 299 -16.21 5.23 -11.15
N VAL A 300 -16.97 4.17 -10.88
CA VAL A 300 -16.53 3.02 -10.06
C VAL A 300 -15.34 2.30 -10.72
N LEU A 301 -15.40 2.03 -12.03
CA LEU A 301 -14.30 1.41 -12.78
C LEU A 301 -13.02 2.26 -12.82
N GLY A 302 -13.14 3.60 -12.74
CA GLY A 302 -12.00 4.50 -12.65
C GLY A 302 -11.32 4.49 -11.27
N GLN A 303 -12.09 4.32 -10.19
CA GLN A 303 -11.57 4.14 -8.83
C GLN A 303 -10.90 2.77 -8.66
N GLU A 304 -11.45 1.71 -9.26
CA GLU A 304 -10.88 0.37 -9.20
C GLU A 304 -9.48 0.30 -9.83
N ARG A 305 -9.24 0.98 -10.96
CA ARG A 305 -7.90 0.97 -11.60
C ARG A 305 -6.82 1.64 -10.76
N GLY A 306 -7.17 2.68 -9.99
CA GLY A 306 -6.27 3.31 -9.03
C GLY A 306 -5.86 2.35 -7.91
N ARG A 307 -6.74 1.40 -7.54
CA ARG A 307 -6.50 0.41 -6.49
C ARG A 307 -5.26 -0.45 -6.77
N LEU A 308 -5.03 -0.87 -8.00
CA LEU A 308 -3.82 -1.63 -8.36
C LEU A 308 -2.54 -0.84 -8.07
N GLY A 309 -2.55 0.47 -8.36
CA GLY A 309 -1.46 1.37 -8.02
C GLY A 309 -1.24 1.47 -6.51
N VAL A 310 -2.31 1.61 -5.73
CA VAL A 310 -2.26 1.68 -4.26
C VAL A 310 -1.76 0.37 -3.64
N LEU A 311 -2.25 -0.78 -4.12
CA LEU A 311 -1.80 -2.11 -3.66
C LEU A 311 -0.31 -2.33 -3.97
N ALA A 312 0.13 -2.00 -5.19
CA ALA A 312 1.54 -2.10 -5.57
C ALA A 312 2.43 -1.17 -4.75
N MET A 313 2.00 0.08 -4.51
CA MET A 313 2.73 1.00 -3.62
C MET A 313 2.78 0.49 -2.19
N SER A 314 1.74 -0.20 -1.72
CA SER A 314 1.76 -0.84 -0.39
C SER A 314 2.81 -1.96 -0.32
N CYS A 315 2.94 -2.78 -1.38
CA CYS A 315 4.03 -3.76 -1.48
C CYS A 315 5.41 -3.08 -1.46
N ILE A 316 5.58 -1.98 -2.20
CA ILE A 316 6.84 -1.22 -2.26
C ILE A 316 7.18 -0.64 -0.89
N ASN A 317 6.21 -0.07 -0.18
CA ASN A 317 6.44 0.51 1.15
C ASN A 317 6.83 -0.55 2.17
N GLU A 318 6.20 -1.73 2.15
CA GLU A 318 6.59 -2.83 3.02
C GLU A 318 8.00 -3.33 2.72
N LEU A 319 8.37 -3.40 1.43
CA LEU A 319 9.72 -3.74 1.00
C LEU A 319 10.76 -2.71 1.46
N MET A 320 10.42 -1.42 1.40
CA MET A 320 11.32 -0.30 1.70
C MET A 320 11.46 -0.02 3.19
N SER A 321 10.43 -0.31 3.98
CA SER A 321 10.42 -0.12 5.44
C SER A 321 11.34 -1.11 6.14
N LYS A 322 11.45 -2.33 5.60
CA LYS A 322 12.49 -3.27 6.02
C LYS A 322 13.79 -2.77 5.42
N ASN A 323 14.82 -2.58 6.25
CA ASN A 323 16.19 -2.20 5.84
C ASN A 323 16.89 -3.29 5.00
N CYS A 324 16.20 -3.90 4.06
CA CYS A 324 16.63 -5.02 3.25
C CYS A 324 17.90 -4.64 2.47
N VAL A 325 18.87 -5.54 2.51
CA VAL A 325 20.06 -5.52 1.68
C VAL A 325 20.06 -6.85 0.92
N PRO A 326 19.46 -6.91 -0.29
CA PRO A 326 19.48 -8.13 -1.08
C PRO A 326 20.90 -8.58 -1.41
N MET A 327 21.08 -9.85 -1.77
CA MET A 327 22.41 -10.35 -2.20
C MET A 327 22.96 -9.59 -3.41
N GLU A 328 22.08 -9.17 -4.33
CA GLU A 328 22.38 -8.29 -5.48
C GLU A 328 22.07 -6.83 -5.14
N PHE A 329 22.65 -6.35 -4.04
CA PHE A 329 22.29 -5.07 -3.43
C PHE A 329 22.37 -3.87 -4.38
N GLU A 330 23.42 -3.81 -5.21
CA GLU A 330 23.63 -2.69 -6.14
C GLU A 330 22.58 -2.65 -7.26
N GLU A 331 22.26 -3.78 -7.87
CA GLU A 331 21.25 -3.85 -8.94
C GLU A 331 19.85 -3.57 -8.39
N TYR A 332 19.55 -4.07 -7.18
CA TYR A 332 18.33 -3.77 -6.47
C TYR A 332 18.18 -2.26 -6.22
N LEU A 333 19.20 -1.62 -5.63
CA LEU A 333 19.17 -0.18 -5.37
C LEU A 333 19.07 0.64 -6.66
N LEU A 334 19.78 0.23 -7.71
CA LEU A 334 19.74 0.88 -9.01
C LEU A 334 18.32 0.87 -9.59
N ARG A 335 17.68 -0.31 -9.62
CA ARG A 335 16.29 -0.44 -10.08
C ARG A 335 15.34 0.35 -9.20
N MET A 336 15.50 0.26 -7.88
CA MET A 336 14.69 1.02 -6.92
C MET A 336 14.68 2.51 -7.25
N PHE A 337 15.85 3.16 -7.35
CA PHE A 337 15.86 4.60 -7.61
C PHE A 337 15.41 4.92 -9.04
N GLN A 338 15.77 4.14 -10.05
CA GLN A 338 15.32 4.38 -11.43
C GLN A 338 13.79 4.40 -11.50
N GLN A 339 13.12 3.50 -10.78
CA GLN A 339 11.68 3.45 -10.66
C GLN A 339 11.12 4.62 -9.83
N THR A 340 11.79 5.02 -8.73
CA THR A 340 11.45 6.24 -7.97
C THR A 340 11.43 7.46 -8.87
N PHE A 341 12.53 7.70 -9.60
CA PHE A 341 12.66 8.82 -10.53
C PHE A 341 11.60 8.79 -11.60
N TYR A 342 11.37 7.62 -12.20
CA TYR A 342 10.36 7.44 -13.21
C TYR A 342 8.96 7.84 -12.72
N LEU A 343 8.55 7.31 -11.57
CA LEU A 343 7.25 7.62 -10.99
C LEU A 343 7.14 9.10 -10.59
N LEU A 344 8.17 9.63 -9.92
CA LEU A 344 8.20 11.02 -9.48
C LEU A 344 8.14 11.99 -10.66
N GLN A 345 8.92 11.75 -11.71
CA GLN A 345 8.90 12.54 -12.94
C GLN A 345 7.55 12.46 -13.64
N LYS A 346 6.93 11.27 -13.68
CA LYS A 346 5.60 11.10 -14.26
C LYS A 346 4.57 11.92 -13.47
N ILE A 347 4.56 11.81 -12.14
CA ILE A 347 3.63 12.51 -11.24
C ILE A 347 3.79 14.03 -11.32
N THR A 348 5.03 14.52 -11.45
CA THR A 348 5.37 15.95 -11.50
C THR A 348 5.48 16.52 -12.91
N LYS A 349 5.09 15.75 -13.95
CA LYS A 349 5.12 16.23 -15.33
C LYS A 349 4.14 17.39 -15.48
N ASP A 350 4.65 18.54 -15.93
CA ASP A 350 3.85 19.73 -16.18
C ASP A 350 2.72 19.39 -17.18
N ASN A 351 1.47 19.68 -16.82
CA ASN A 351 0.37 19.56 -17.77
C ASN A 351 0.56 20.61 -18.89
N ASN A 352 -0.02 20.37 -20.08
CA ASN A 352 0.02 21.31 -21.20
C ASN A 352 -0.22 22.76 -20.73
N ALA A 353 0.46 23.74 -21.34
CA ALA A 353 0.55 25.15 -20.95
C ALA A 353 -0.78 25.94 -20.73
N HIS A 354 -1.93 25.28 -20.79
CA HIS A 354 -3.27 25.85 -20.66
C HIS A 354 -4.05 25.35 -19.43
N THR A 355 -3.52 24.43 -18.63
CA THR A 355 -4.17 23.95 -17.38
C THR A 355 -3.46 24.52 -16.16
N VAL A 356 -4.20 25.27 -15.34
CA VAL A 356 -3.72 25.89 -14.09
C VAL A 356 -3.59 24.86 -12.95
N LYS A 357 -4.28 23.72 -13.05
CA LYS A 357 -4.35 22.70 -11.99
C LYS A 357 -3.19 21.72 -12.03
N SER A 358 -2.67 21.41 -10.84
CA SER A 358 -1.62 20.42 -10.63
C SER A 358 -2.10 19.02 -11.05
N ARG A 359 -1.21 18.24 -11.69
CA ARG A 359 -1.49 16.83 -12.02
C ARG A 359 -1.80 16.00 -10.77
N LEU A 360 -1.26 16.38 -9.62
CA LEU A 360 -1.50 15.72 -8.33
C LEU A 360 -2.97 15.79 -7.90
N GLU A 361 -3.67 16.90 -8.16
CA GLU A 361 -5.11 17.03 -7.84
C GLU A 361 -5.97 16.00 -8.59
N GLU A 362 -5.51 15.53 -9.75
CA GLU A 362 -6.22 14.54 -10.57
C GLU A 362 -5.94 13.09 -10.13
N LEU A 363 -5.04 12.83 -9.18
CA LEU A 363 -4.68 11.49 -8.72
C LEU A 363 -5.53 11.02 -7.54
N ASP A 364 -5.41 9.74 -7.19
CA ASP A 364 -6.07 9.15 -6.03
C ASP A 364 -5.34 9.55 -4.74
N GLU A 365 -6.08 10.05 -3.76
CA GLU A 365 -5.51 10.53 -2.50
C GLU A 365 -4.75 9.43 -1.76
N SER A 366 -5.30 8.21 -1.70
CA SER A 366 -4.61 7.07 -1.09
C SER A 366 -3.34 6.70 -1.86
N TYR A 367 -3.29 6.92 -3.18
CA TYR A 367 -2.06 6.73 -3.94
C TYR A 367 -1.00 7.79 -3.61
N ILE A 368 -1.39 9.07 -3.51
CA ILE A 368 -0.49 10.17 -3.13
C ILE A 368 0.08 9.95 -1.73
N GLU A 369 -0.76 9.51 -0.78
CA GLU A 369 -0.34 9.17 0.58
C GLU A 369 0.74 8.07 0.54
N LYS A 370 0.45 6.93 -0.12
CA LYS A 370 1.41 5.82 -0.24
C LYS A 370 2.69 6.21 -0.98
N PHE A 371 2.61 7.10 -1.97
CA PHE A 371 3.79 7.59 -2.68
C PHE A 371 4.61 8.57 -1.85
N THR A 372 3.98 9.39 -1.01
CA THR A 372 4.67 10.25 -0.04
C THR A 372 5.39 9.43 1.02
N ASP A 373 4.74 8.38 1.55
CA ASP A 373 5.37 7.41 2.45
C ASP A 373 6.60 6.75 1.81
N PHE A 374 6.48 6.37 0.53
CA PHE A 374 7.59 5.81 -0.23
C PHE A 374 8.79 6.76 -0.31
N LEU A 375 8.55 8.03 -0.68
CA LEU A 375 9.60 9.04 -0.73
C LEU A 375 10.26 9.26 0.64
N ARG A 376 9.46 9.27 1.71
CA ARG A 376 9.95 9.37 3.08
C ARG A 376 10.88 8.20 3.43
N LEU A 377 10.44 6.97 3.19
CA LEU A 377 11.25 5.76 3.41
C LEU A 377 12.53 5.76 2.56
N PHE A 378 12.43 6.18 1.30
CA PHE A 378 13.56 6.27 0.39
C PHE A 378 14.62 7.26 0.92
N VAL A 379 14.21 8.46 1.32
CA VAL A 379 15.11 9.48 1.86
C VAL A 379 15.69 9.08 3.21
N SER A 380 14.88 8.52 4.12
CA SER A 380 15.32 8.18 5.47
C SER A 380 16.24 6.96 5.52
N VAL A 381 15.98 5.95 4.68
CA VAL A 381 16.68 4.66 4.76
C VAL A 381 17.76 4.50 3.69
N HIS A 382 17.45 4.85 2.44
CA HIS A 382 18.22 4.39 1.28
C HIS A 382 19.09 5.49 0.66
N LEU A 383 18.70 6.77 0.76
CA LEU A 383 19.42 7.89 0.15
C LEU A 383 20.91 7.91 0.53
N ARG A 384 21.23 7.69 1.82
CA ARG A 384 22.61 7.67 2.31
C ARG A 384 23.49 6.64 1.59
N ARG A 385 22.91 5.55 1.09
CA ARG A 385 23.62 4.44 0.45
C ARG A 385 23.84 4.69 -1.04
N ILE A 386 22.95 5.44 -1.69
CA ILE A 386 22.95 5.67 -3.14
C ILE A 386 23.53 7.02 -3.56
N GLU A 387 23.51 8.04 -2.68
CA GLU A 387 23.94 9.39 -3.06
C GLU A 387 25.42 9.47 -3.47
N SER A 388 26.26 8.59 -2.92
CA SER A 388 27.66 8.47 -3.31
C SER A 388 27.88 7.74 -4.64
N TYR A 389 26.84 7.09 -5.18
CA TYR A 389 26.92 6.39 -6.46
C TYR A 389 26.92 7.43 -7.58
N SER A 390 27.93 7.39 -8.45
CA SER A 390 28.15 8.43 -9.48
C SER A 390 27.02 8.55 -10.49
N GLN A 391 26.24 7.48 -10.69
CA GLN A 391 25.09 7.47 -11.59
C GLN A 391 23.82 8.05 -10.95
N PHE A 392 23.82 8.36 -9.65
CA PHE A 392 22.64 8.89 -8.96
C PHE A 392 22.56 10.42 -9.11
N PRO A 393 21.53 10.94 -9.81
CA PRO A 393 21.40 12.35 -10.15
C PRO A 393 20.66 13.09 -9.03
N VAL A 394 21.32 13.25 -7.89
CA VAL A 394 20.68 13.77 -6.66
C VAL A 394 20.06 15.16 -6.85
N VAL A 395 20.64 16.02 -7.69
CA VAL A 395 20.15 17.39 -7.91
C VAL A 395 18.81 17.35 -8.65
N GLU A 396 18.69 16.45 -9.63
CA GLU A 396 17.47 16.19 -10.37
C GLU A 396 16.41 15.56 -9.47
N PHE A 397 16.79 14.66 -8.55
CA PHE A 397 15.87 14.14 -7.53
C PHE A 397 15.29 15.29 -6.69
N LEU A 398 16.14 16.17 -6.18
CA LEU A 398 15.73 17.30 -5.35
C LEU A 398 14.85 18.29 -6.13
N THR A 399 15.13 18.48 -7.42
CA THR A 399 14.29 19.31 -8.30
C THR A 399 12.88 18.71 -8.46
N LEU A 400 12.79 17.39 -8.65
CA LEU A 400 11.51 16.70 -8.74
C LEU A 400 10.79 16.65 -7.38
N LEU A 401 11.51 16.45 -6.27
CA LEU A 401 10.95 16.51 -4.92
C LEU A 401 10.43 17.92 -4.60
N PHE A 402 11.15 18.96 -5.02
CA PHE A 402 10.72 20.35 -4.91
C PHE A 402 9.41 20.56 -5.67
N LYS A 403 9.35 20.15 -6.95
CA LYS A 403 8.11 20.20 -7.73
C LYS A 403 6.99 19.46 -7.01
N TYR A 404 7.22 18.22 -6.59
CA TYR A 404 6.22 17.41 -5.88
C TYR A 404 5.71 18.09 -4.61
N THR A 405 6.59 18.70 -3.82
CA THR A 405 6.28 19.38 -2.54
C THR A 405 5.35 20.57 -2.76
N PHE A 406 5.67 21.46 -3.70
CA PHE A 406 4.93 22.70 -3.90
C PHE A 406 3.72 22.55 -4.82
N HIS A 407 3.54 21.38 -5.44
CA HIS A 407 2.34 21.02 -6.20
C HIS A 407 1.36 20.14 -5.39
N GLN A 408 1.62 19.88 -4.11
CA GLN A 408 0.71 19.13 -3.24
C GLN A 408 -0.66 19.80 -3.16
N PRO A 409 -1.76 19.04 -3.28
CA PRO A 409 -3.11 19.59 -3.27
C PRO A 409 -3.60 19.96 -1.87
N THR A 410 -3.00 19.39 -0.82
CA THR A 410 -3.43 19.56 0.58
C THR A 410 -2.29 20.04 1.48
N HIS A 411 -2.64 20.72 2.57
CA HIS A 411 -1.67 21.15 3.58
C HIS A 411 -0.98 19.97 4.27
N GLU A 412 -1.72 18.89 4.57
CA GLU A 412 -1.16 17.65 5.12
C GLU A 412 -0.15 16.98 4.17
N GLY A 413 -0.42 16.98 2.86
CA GLY A 413 0.53 16.51 1.86
C GLY A 413 1.80 17.37 1.80
N TYR A 414 1.64 18.69 1.89
CA TYR A 414 2.76 19.63 1.98
C TYR A 414 3.61 19.41 3.23
N PHE A 415 2.98 19.27 4.40
CA PHE A 415 3.64 18.95 5.68
C PHE A 415 4.42 17.64 5.61
N SER A 416 3.79 16.59 5.06
CA SER A 416 4.45 15.31 4.84
C SER A 416 5.69 15.45 3.95
N CYS A 417 5.68 16.36 2.95
CA CYS A 417 6.87 16.67 2.16
C CYS A 417 7.93 17.46 2.92
N LEU A 418 7.54 18.41 3.78
CA LEU A 418 8.48 19.15 4.64
C LEU A 418 9.21 18.22 5.61
N ASP A 419 8.54 17.16 6.10
CA ASP A 419 9.19 16.13 6.91
C ASP A 419 10.27 15.38 6.11
N ILE A 420 10.03 15.10 4.82
CA ILE A 420 11.01 14.49 3.92
C ILE A 420 12.21 15.43 3.71
N TRP A 421 11.97 16.73 3.51
CA TRP A 421 13.03 17.74 3.43
C TRP A 421 13.83 17.81 4.72
N THR A 422 13.16 17.77 5.87
CA THR A 422 13.83 17.76 7.18
C THR A 422 14.76 16.56 7.33
N LEU A 423 14.31 15.36 6.96
CA LEU A 423 15.15 14.15 6.94
C LEU A 423 16.37 14.31 6.03
N PHE A 424 16.20 14.92 4.85
CA PHE A 424 17.29 15.21 3.93
C PHE A 424 18.30 16.22 4.51
N LEU A 425 17.82 17.31 5.11
CA LEU A 425 18.66 18.35 5.71
C LEU A 425 19.46 17.82 6.90
N ASP A 426 18.85 16.94 7.71
CA ASP A 426 19.54 16.26 8.81
C ASP A 426 20.64 15.32 8.30
N TYR A 427 20.36 14.58 7.24
CA TYR A 427 21.37 13.77 6.54
C TYR A 427 22.53 14.63 6.04
N LEU A 428 22.24 15.75 5.36
CA LEU A 428 23.25 16.65 4.82
C LEU A 428 24.10 17.29 5.93
N THR A 429 23.47 17.72 7.02
CA THR A 429 24.14 18.25 8.22
C THR A 429 25.10 17.21 8.81
N SER A 430 24.66 15.97 8.96
CA SER A 430 25.50 14.86 9.44
C SER A 430 26.68 14.57 8.50
N LYS A 431 26.43 14.61 7.19
CA LYS A 431 27.46 14.41 6.15
C LYS A 431 28.53 15.49 6.19
N ILE A 432 28.14 16.75 6.34
CA ILE A 432 29.09 17.88 6.45
C ILE A 432 29.91 17.78 7.73
N LYS A 433 29.27 17.46 8.87
CA LYS A 433 29.97 17.26 10.15
C LYS A 433 31.01 16.14 10.10
N SER A 434 30.75 15.09 9.32
CA SER A 434 31.66 13.94 9.16
C SER A 434 32.76 14.13 8.10
N ARG A 435 32.60 15.07 7.15
CA ARG A 435 33.57 15.35 6.07
C ARG A 435 34.04 16.81 6.08
N LEU A 436 34.67 17.23 7.18
CA LEU A 436 35.09 18.62 7.38
C LEU A 436 36.03 19.16 6.28
N GLY A 437 36.87 18.31 5.70
CA GLY A 437 37.82 18.71 4.63
C GLY A 437 37.17 19.05 3.28
N ASP A 438 35.99 18.49 2.99
CA ASP A 438 35.27 18.67 1.72
C ASP A 438 33.96 19.46 1.90
N LYS A 439 33.82 20.18 3.02
CA LYS A 439 32.58 20.87 3.40
C LYS A 439 32.06 21.79 2.29
N GLU A 440 32.93 22.63 1.74
CA GLU A 440 32.55 23.62 0.72
C GLU A 440 32.12 22.92 -0.58
N ALA A 441 32.84 21.89 -1.02
CA ALA A 441 32.48 21.14 -2.23
C ALA A 441 31.12 20.44 -2.08
N VAL A 442 30.83 19.88 -0.90
CA VAL A 442 29.51 19.28 -0.62
C VAL A 442 28.42 20.33 -0.59
N LEU A 443 28.63 21.48 0.06
CA LEU A 443 27.63 22.55 0.13
C LEU A 443 27.33 23.15 -1.24
N ASN A 444 28.35 23.47 -2.03
CA ASN A 444 28.19 24.04 -3.37
C ASN A 444 27.38 23.13 -4.30
N ARG A 445 27.44 21.80 -4.11
CA ARG A 445 26.63 20.84 -4.87
C ARG A 445 25.12 20.98 -4.62
N TYR A 446 24.73 21.40 -3.42
CA TYR A 446 23.33 21.49 -2.99
C TYR A 446 22.82 22.94 -2.87
N GLU A 447 23.70 23.91 -3.02
CA GLU A 447 23.43 25.34 -2.77
C GLU A 447 22.18 25.84 -3.49
N ASP A 448 22.11 25.69 -4.81
CA ASP A 448 20.98 26.18 -5.62
C ASP A 448 19.64 25.57 -5.17
N ALA A 449 19.63 24.26 -4.89
CA ALA A 449 18.42 23.56 -4.46
C ALA A 449 17.96 24.02 -3.08
N LEU A 450 18.90 24.27 -2.15
CA LEU A 450 18.61 24.76 -0.80
C LEU A 450 18.14 26.22 -0.80
N VAL A 451 18.75 27.08 -1.62
CA VAL A 451 18.33 28.48 -1.78
C VAL A 451 16.93 28.55 -2.40
N LEU A 452 16.65 27.71 -3.40
CA LEU A 452 15.33 27.63 -4.00
C LEU A 452 14.27 27.13 -3.01
N LEU A 453 14.58 26.07 -2.24
CA LEU A 453 13.72 25.58 -1.17
C LEU A 453 13.41 26.69 -0.15
N LEU A 454 14.45 27.38 0.34
CA LEU A 454 14.31 28.47 1.30
C LEU A 454 13.37 29.56 0.76
N THR A 455 13.62 30.02 -0.46
CA THR A 455 12.85 31.09 -1.10
C THR A 455 11.39 30.69 -1.23
N GLU A 456 11.11 29.48 -1.70
CA GLU A 456 9.74 29.04 -1.94
C GLU A 456 8.99 28.77 -0.63
N VAL A 457 9.62 28.18 0.40
CA VAL A 457 9.00 28.07 1.73
C VAL A 457 8.64 29.44 2.29
N LEU A 458 9.52 30.44 2.13
CA LEU A 458 9.24 31.83 2.54
C LEU A 458 8.09 32.45 1.74
N ASN A 459 7.98 32.18 0.44
CA ASN A 459 6.84 32.61 -0.38
C ASN A 459 5.54 31.94 0.10
N ARG A 460 5.58 30.64 0.44
CA ARG A 460 4.41 29.85 0.87
C ARG A 460 3.77 30.38 2.15
N ILE A 461 4.56 30.84 3.12
CA ILE A 461 4.04 31.39 4.38
C ILE A 461 3.59 32.87 4.27
N GLN A 462 3.76 33.51 3.11
CA GLN A 462 3.42 34.92 2.93
C GLN A 462 2.07 35.09 2.25
N PHE A 463 1.16 35.84 2.90
CA PHE A 463 -0.14 36.25 2.33
C PHE A 463 0.00 36.90 0.95
N ARG A 464 1.08 37.67 0.69
CA ARG A 464 1.31 38.31 -0.62
C ARG A 464 1.30 37.30 -1.78
N TYR A 465 1.81 36.09 -1.55
CA TYR A 465 1.97 35.09 -2.60
C TYR A 465 0.93 33.96 -2.51
N ASN A 466 0.43 33.65 -1.32
CA ASN A 466 -0.46 32.50 -1.08
C ASN A 466 -1.74 32.86 -0.31
N GLN A 467 -2.26 34.09 -0.46
CA GLN A 467 -3.43 34.61 0.27
C GLN A 467 -4.59 33.61 0.35
N ALA A 468 -5.04 33.07 -0.79
CA ALA A 468 -6.21 32.21 -0.86
C ALA A 468 -6.08 30.93 0.01
N GLN A 469 -4.90 30.31 0.06
CA GLN A 469 -4.68 29.10 0.87
C GLN A 469 -4.47 29.45 2.34
N LEU A 470 -3.84 30.60 2.62
CA LEU A 470 -3.54 31.05 3.98
C LEU A 470 -4.77 31.58 4.72
N GLU A 471 -5.80 32.08 4.00
CA GLU A 471 -7.08 32.50 4.56
C GLU A 471 -8.00 31.32 4.93
N GLU A 472 -7.75 30.12 4.38
CA GLU A 472 -8.51 28.90 4.72
C GLU A 472 -8.04 28.25 6.04
N LEU A 473 -6.87 28.63 6.53
CA LEU A 473 -6.28 28.09 7.76
C LEU A 473 -6.96 28.69 8.99
N ASP A 474 -7.39 27.85 9.92
CA ASP A 474 -7.96 28.30 11.19
C ASP A 474 -6.92 28.99 12.10
N ASP A 475 -7.24 30.19 12.57
CA ASP A 475 -6.44 30.99 13.49
C ASP A 475 -7.08 31.21 14.87
N GLU A 476 -8.21 30.54 15.14
CA GLU A 476 -8.95 30.68 16.40
C GLU A 476 -8.92 29.43 17.27
N THR A 477 -9.14 28.23 16.72
CA THR A 477 -9.23 27.00 17.52
C THR A 477 -7.86 26.42 17.81
N LEU A 478 -7.68 25.89 19.02
CA LEU A 478 -6.43 25.28 19.46
C LEU A 478 -6.54 23.76 19.42
N ASP A 479 -5.49 23.12 18.90
CA ASP A 479 -5.30 21.67 18.95
C ASP A 479 -4.81 21.19 20.34
N ASP A 480 -4.57 19.87 20.45
CA ASP A 480 -4.06 19.23 21.68
C ASP A 480 -2.68 19.79 22.13
N ASP A 481 -1.91 20.37 21.20
CA ASP A 481 -0.61 21.02 21.44
C ASP A 481 -0.74 22.52 21.81
N GLN A 482 -1.97 23.02 22.00
CA GLN A 482 -2.30 24.42 22.23
C GLN A 482 -1.85 25.35 21.08
N GLN A 483 -1.96 24.88 19.83
CA GLN A 483 -1.63 25.66 18.64
C GLN A 483 -2.81 25.73 17.67
N THR A 484 -2.94 26.85 16.96
CA THR A 484 -3.90 26.96 15.85
C THR A 484 -3.37 26.27 14.60
N GLU A 485 -4.25 25.97 13.64
CA GLU A 485 -3.84 25.41 12.34
C GLU A 485 -2.84 26.34 11.63
N TRP A 486 -3.10 27.65 11.66
CA TRP A 486 -2.18 28.69 11.18
C TRP A 486 -0.80 28.64 11.86
N GLN A 487 -0.78 28.51 13.20
CA GLN A 487 0.47 28.44 13.97
C GLN A 487 1.26 27.18 13.66
N ARG A 488 0.57 26.03 13.54
CA ARG A 488 1.16 24.75 13.14
C ARG A 488 1.79 24.85 11.75
N TYR A 489 1.08 25.43 10.79
CA TYR A 489 1.56 25.65 9.42
C TYR A 489 2.84 26.49 9.38
N LEU A 490 2.86 27.60 10.12
CA LEU A 490 4.05 28.44 10.23
C LEU A 490 5.21 27.71 10.90
N ARG A 491 4.97 27.00 12.00
CA ARG A 491 6.01 26.28 12.75
C ARG A 491 6.74 25.27 11.87
N GLN A 492 6.00 24.41 11.16
CA GLN A 492 6.60 23.35 10.34
C GLN A 492 7.36 23.92 9.14
N SER A 493 6.84 24.98 8.52
CA SER A 493 7.55 25.71 7.45
C SER A 493 8.84 26.36 7.95
N LEU A 494 8.79 27.03 9.12
CA LEU A 494 9.94 27.71 9.70
C LEU A 494 11.01 26.76 10.23
N GLU A 495 10.66 25.52 10.59
CA GLU A 495 11.64 24.50 10.95
C GLU A 495 12.56 24.15 9.77
N VAL A 496 12.00 23.98 8.58
CA VAL A 496 12.77 23.75 7.35
C VAL A 496 13.64 24.97 7.03
N VAL A 497 13.10 26.19 7.14
CA VAL A 497 13.86 27.43 6.99
C VAL A 497 15.07 27.42 7.94
N ALA A 498 14.86 27.17 9.23
CA ALA A 498 15.93 27.16 10.23
C ALA A 498 17.05 26.17 9.88
N LYS A 499 16.71 24.94 9.48
CA LYS A 499 17.69 23.94 9.06
C LYS A 499 18.50 24.38 7.83
N VAL A 500 17.86 25.03 6.86
CA VAL A 500 18.58 25.61 5.71
C VAL A 500 19.49 26.77 6.14
N MET A 501 19.04 27.63 7.07
CA MET A 501 19.87 28.73 7.59
C MET A 501 21.13 28.23 8.31
N GLU A 502 21.05 27.11 9.03
CA GLU A 502 22.22 26.49 9.68
C GLU A 502 23.26 26.01 8.66
N LEU A 503 22.81 25.59 7.46
CA LEU A 503 23.68 25.13 6.38
C LEU A 503 24.23 26.28 5.53
N LEU A 504 23.40 27.29 5.21
CA LEU A 504 23.70 28.40 4.30
C LEU A 504 23.35 29.77 4.92
N PRO A 505 24.03 30.21 6.00
CA PRO A 505 23.64 31.39 6.76
C PRO A 505 23.70 32.70 5.96
N THR A 506 24.69 32.88 5.09
CA THR A 506 24.88 34.10 4.28
C THR A 506 23.79 34.25 3.22
N HIS A 507 23.49 33.18 2.49
CA HIS A 507 22.42 33.16 1.48
C HIS A 507 21.05 33.32 2.13
N ALA A 508 20.84 32.66 3.27
CA ALA A 508 19.59 32.79 3.99
C ALA A 508 19.34 34.22 4.49
N PHE A 509 20.39 34.87 5.03
CA PHE A 509 20.30 36.26 5.44
C PHE A 509 19.98 37.18 4.26
N SER A 510 20.66 37.02 3.12
CA SER A 510 20.40 37.82 1.91
C SER A 510 18.94 37.67 1.42
N THR A 511 18.44 36.44 1.40
CA THR A 511 17.07 36.11 0.98
C THR A 511 16.04 36.73 1.94
N LEU A 512 16.24 36.56 3.25
CA LEU A 512 15.37 37.13 4.28
C LEU A 512 15.36 38.66 4.27
N VAL A 513 16.51 39.31 4.05
CA VAL A 513 16.60 40.77 3.93
C VAL A 513 15.83 41.28 2.71
N THR A 514 15.91 40.57 1.59
CA THR A 514 15.15 40.89 0.38
C THR A 514 13.65 40.80 0.64
N HIS A 515 13.17 39.73 1.28
CA HIS A 515 11.75 39.60 1.66
C HIS A 515 11.30 40.59 2.76
N ARG A 516 12.20 41.04 3.63
CA ARG A 516 11.91 42.03 4.68
C ARG A 516 11.62 43.41 4.10
N LEU A 517 12.32 43.79 3.02
CA LEU A 517 12.12 45.06 2.33
C LEU A 517 10.76 45.16 1.62
N GLU A 518 10.06 44.03 1.45
CA GLU A 518 8.78 43.94 0.77
C GLU A 518 7.53 44.00 1.68
N GLY A 519 7.67 44.38 2.97
CA GLY A 519 6.54 44.75 3.84
C GLY A 519 5.99 43.65 4.77
N THR A 520 6.86 42.88 5.42
CA THR A 520 6.50 41.66 6.17
C THR A 520 6.61 41.80 7.70
N GLU A 521 5.81 42.67 8.34
CA GLU A 521 5.77 42.80 9.81
C GLU A 521 5.30 41.51 10.52
N ARG A 522 4.37 40.73 9.93
CA ARG A 522 3.89 39.47 10.48
C ARG A 522 4.94 38.34 10.46
N LEU A 523 5.80 38.29 9.46
CA LEU A 523 6.85 37.27 9.33
C LEU A 523 7.95 37.45 10.39
N ILE A 524 8.23 38.70 10.79
CA ILE A 524 9.13 39.03 11.90
C ILE A 524 8.52 38.60 13.24
N ILE A 525 7.20 38.70 13.42
CA ILE A 525 6.52 38.21 14.62
C ILE A 525 6.63 36.68 14.69
N SER A 526 6.39 35.97 13.59
CA SER A 526 6.53 34.50 13.52
C SER A 526 7.98 34.03 13.74
N LEU A 527 8.96 34.71 13.14
CA LEU A 527 10.39 34.45 13.37
C LEU A 527 10.83 34.79 14.79
N ARG A 528 10.27 35.84 15.42
CA ARG A 528 10.51 36.17 16.83
C ARG A 528 9.86 35.15 17.76
N ILE A 529 8.65 34.68 17.46
CA ILE A 529 7.98 33.62 18.23
C ILE A 529 8.82 32.34 18.17
N TYR A 530 9.34 31.97 16.99
CA TYR A 530 10.25 30.84 16.84
C TYR A 530 11.62 31.06 17.49
N SER A 531 12.19 32.29 17.46
CA SER A 531 13.44 32.59 18.16
C SER A 531 13.27 32.66 19.68
N MET A 532 12.05 32.91 20.17
CA MET A 532 11.74 32.89 21.61
C MET A 532 11.54 31.48 22.14
N SER A 533 11.08 30.53 21.31
CA SER A 533 11.04 29.09 21.64
C SER A 533 12.40 28.39 21.45
N SER A 534 13.19 28.80 20.46
CA SER A 534 14.56 28.31 20.20
C SER A 534 15.62 29.31 20.70
N LYS A 535 15.91 29.28 22.00
CA LYS A 535 16.89 30.16 22.70
C LYS A 535 18.36 29.96 22.24
N ALA A 536 18.70 30.21 20.98
CA ALA A 536 20.10 30.17 20.55
C ALA A 536 20.51 31.20 19.48
N PHE A 537 19.61 31.74 18.66
CA PHE A 537 20.05 32.30 17.37
C PHE A 537 20.49 33.77 17.37
N LEU A 538 20.15 34.59 18.37
CA LEU A 538 20.45 36.05 18.34
C LEU A 538 21.59 36.51 19.26
N ALA A 539 22.25 35.60 19.99
CA ALA A 539 23.30 35.99 20.94
C ALA A 539 24.71 36.14 20.34
N HIS A 540 24.91 35.87 19.03
CA HIS A 540 26.27 35.78 18.46
C HIS A 540 26.62 36.76 17.33
N HIS A 541 25.75 37.72 16.98
CA HIS A 541 26.09 38.72 15.95
C HIS A 541 25.65 40.16 16.28
N TYR A 542 25.90 40.57 17.53
CA TYR A 542 26.07 41.99 17.87
C TYR A 542 27.48 42.25 18.37
#